data_AF-A0A059X169-F1
#
_entry.id   AF-A0A059X169-F1
#
_cell.length_a   1.000
_cell.length_b   1.000
_cell.length_c   1.000
_cell.angle_alpha   90.00
_cell.angle_beta   90.00
_cell.angle_gamma   90.00
#
_symmetry.space_group_name_H-M   'P 1'
#
loop_
_entity.id
_entity.type
_entity.pdbx_description
1 polymer ?
#
loop_
_entity_poly.entity_id
_entity_poly.type
_entity_poly.pdbx_seq_one_letter_code
_entity_poly.pdbx_strand_id
1 'polypeptide(L)'
;MIARLTPGHTKGSTTWMMKVKEAGKQLDVIFVGSTSAPGYKLVDNPKYPGIVADYTYTFRLLKSLHCDVFLGPHGSFFSLLEKSARLKQGEKNNPFIDPKGYRAFLEESEKGFLEQLEKQRQASKTK
;
A
#
# COMPACT_ATOMS: atom_id res chain seq x y z
N MET A 1 -0.25 9.59 17.00
CA MET A 1 -0.36 8.62 15.90
C MET A 1 -1.82 8.55 15.46
N ILE A 2 -2.10 8.32 14.18
CA ILE A 2 -3.47 8.30 13.62
C ILE A 2 -3.69 6.95 12.95
N ALA A 3 -4.84 6.33 13.20
CA ALA A 3 -5.28 5.11 12.51
C ALA A 3 -6.23 5.46 11.37
N ARG A 4 -6.08 4.79 10.22
CA ARG A 4 -7.01 4.86 9.10
C ARG A 4 -7.38 3.45 8.66
N LEU A 5 -8.67 3.14 8.67
CA LEU A 5 -9.17 1.88 8.13
C LEU A 5 -8.88 1.84 6.63
N THR A 6 -8.19 0.80 6.19
CA THR A 6 -7.83 0.55 4.78
C THR A 6 -8.15 -0.92 4.46
N PRO A 7 -9.45 -1.26 4.34
CA PRO A 7 -9.92 -2.62 4.21
C PRO A 7 -9.64 -3.19 2.81
N GLY A 8 -9.89 -4.48 2.62
CA GLY A 8 -9.64 -5.20 1.37
C GLY A 8 -8.76 -6.42 1.62
N HIS A 9 -7.45 -6.21 1.87
CA HIS A 9 -6.52 -7.30 2.21
C HIS A 9 -7.04 -8.12 3.40
N THR A 10 -7.50 -7.41 4.43
CA THR A 10 -8.39 -7.96 5.46
C THR A 10 -9.48 -6.94 5.75
N LYS A 11 -10.60 -7.37 6.36
CA LYS A 11 -11.71 -6.48 6.75
C LYS A 11 -11.27 -5.37 7.72
N GLY A 12 -10.27 -5.64 8.55
CA GLY A 12 -9.76 -4.71 9.57
C GLY A 12 -8.36 -4.15 9.25
N SER A 13 -7.87 -4.33 8.03
CA SER A 13 -6.56 -3.82 7.63
C SER A 13 -6.49 -2.30 7.89
N THR A 14 -5.43 -1.87 8.59
CA THR A 14 -5.32 -0.51 9.11
C THR A 14 -3.99 0.08 8.70
N THR A 15 -4.05 1.27 8.09
CA THR A 15 -2.88 2.10 7.83
C THR A 15 -2.66 3.02 9.01
N TRP A 16 -1.42 3.08 9.49
CA TRP A 16 -1.03 3.97 10.58
C TRP A 16 -0.19 5.12 10.09
N MET A 17 -0.40 6.29 10.68
CA MET A 17 0.32 7.51 10.31
C MET A 17 0.90 8.19 11.55
N MET A 18 2.10 8.73 11.41
CA MET A 18 2.72 9.58 12.43
C MET A 18 3.62 10.62 11.79
N LYS A 19 3.93 11.66 12.57
CA LYS A 19 4.92 12.64 12.20
C LYS A 19 6.23 12.35 12.93
N VAL A 20 7.35 12.40 12.22
CA VAL A 20 8.71 12.32 12.78
C VAL A 20 9.49 13.59 12.47
N LYS A 21 10.55 13.85 13.23
CA LYS A 21 11.49 14.94 12.93
C LYS A 21 12.81 14.35 12.47
N GLU A 22 13.35 14.84 11.36
CA GLU A 22 14.67 14.48 10.83
C GLU A 22 15.34 15.71 10.25
N ALA A 23 16.60 15.98 10.65
CA ALA A 23 17.38 17.13 10.18
C ALA A 23 16.60 18.47 10.24
N GLY A 24 15.81 18.67 11.30
CA GLY A 24 14.99 19.88 11.48
C GLY A 24 13.69 19.93 10.66
N LYS A 25 13.41 18.94 9.80
CA LYS A 25 12.17 18.83 9.02
C LYS A 25 11.17 17.91 9.71
N GLN A 26 9.89 18.25 9.62
CA GLN A 26 8.79 17.38 10.02
C GLN A 26 8.40 16.52 8.82
N LEU A 27 8.37 15.20 8.98
CA LEU A 27 8.04 14.24 7.92
C LEU A 27 6.76 13.47 8.26
N ASP A 28 5.91 13.24 7.28
CA ASP A 28 4.76 12.35 7.33
C ASP A 28 5.16 10.91 7.02
N VAL A 29 5.06 10.03 8.02
CA VAL A 29 5.33 8.60 7.92
C VAL A 29 4.02 7.84 7.80
N ILE A 30 3.91 6.99 6.78
CA ILE A 30 2.77 6.10 6.56
C ILE A 30 3.24 4.64 6.61
N PHE A 31 2.64 3.87 7.51
CA PHE A 31 2.72 2.42 7.58
C PHE A 31 1.47 1.85 6.91
N VAL A 32 1.55 1.55 5.62
CA VAL A 32 0.40 0.98 4.88
C VAL A 32 0.09 -0.41 5.44
N GLY A 33 -1.20 -0.69 5.66
CA GLY A 33 -1.66 -2.01 6.10
C GLY A 33 -1.31 -3.10 5.09
N SER A 34 -1.99 -3.14 3.94
CA SER A 34 -1.63 -3.94 2.75
C SER A 34 -2.62 -3.66 1.63
N THR A 35 -2.14 -3.67 0.38
CA THR A 35 -2.94 -3.56 -0.86
C THR A 35 -2.93 -4.82 -1.71
N SER A 36 -2.27 -5.90 -1.24
CA SER A 36 -2.17 -7.16 -1.99
C SER A 36 -3.45 -7.99 -1.93
N ALA A 37 -3.76 -8.74 -2.98
CA ALA A 37 -4.92 -9.64 -3.08
C ALA A 37 -4.54 -11.08 -3.49
N PRO A 38 -3.68 -11.78 -2.72
CA PRO A 38 -3.05 -13.03 -3.16
C PRO A 38 -4.04 -14.17 -3.32
N GLY A 39 -4.37 -14.52 -4.56
CA GLY A 39 -5.31 -15.62 -4.87
C GLY A 39 -6.74 -15.39 -4.37
N TYR A 40 -7.10 -14.15 -4.00
CA TYR A 40 -8.42 -13.85 -3.46
C TYR A 40 -9.51 -13.99 -4.52
N LYS A 41 -10.66 -14.53 -4.12
CA LYS A 41 -11.91 -14.44 -4.89
C LYS A 41 -12.43 -13.00 -4.77
N LEU A 42 -12.39 -12.25 -5.87
CA LEU A 42 -12.81 -10.85 -5.94
C LEU A 42 -14.23 -10.71 -6.50
N VAL A 43 -14.63 -11.61 -7.40
CA VAL A 43 -15.98 -11.66 -7.99
C VAL A 43 -16.81 -12.68 -7.21
N ASP A 44 -18.06 -12.35 -6.86
CA ASP A 44 -19.02 -13.21 -6.16
C ASP A 44 -18.45 -13.92 -4.94
N ASN A 45 -17.73 -13.19 -4.09
CA ASN A 45 -17.15 -13.72 -2.85
C ASN A 45 -18.19 -13.71 -1.72
N PRO A 46 -18.80 -14.86 -1.35
CA PRO A 46 -19.81 -14.89 -0.29
C PRO A 46 -19.23 -14.61 1.10
N LYS A 47 -17.94 -14.87 1.32
CA LYS A 47 -17.27 -14.63 2.62
C LYS A 47 -16.94 -13.15 2.82
N TYR A 48 -16.79 -12.42 1.71
CA TYR A 48 -16.49 -10.99 1.71
C TYR A 48 -17.15 -10.27 0.52
N PRO A 49 -18.48 -10.07 0.55
CA PRO A 49 -19.20 -9.49 -0.59
C PRO A 49 -18.74 -8.08 -0.98
N GLY A 50 -18.30 -7.27 -0.01
CA GLY A 50 -17.81 -5.90 -0.21
C GLY A 50 -16.34 -5.77 -0.60
N ILE A 51 -15.60 -6.87 -0.84
CA ILE A 51 -14.14 -6.85 -0.97
C ILE A 51 -13.64 -5.86 -2.03
N VAL A 52 -14.28 -5.79 -3.20
CA VAL A 52 -13.86 -4.89 -4.28
C VAL A 52 -14.08 -3.42 -3.90
N ALA A 53 -15.23 -3.10 -3.30
CA ALA A 53 -15.52 -1.75 -2.84
C ALA A 53 -14.52 -1.28 -1.78
N ASP A 54 -14.13 -2.19 -0.88
CA ASP A 54 -13.14 -1.92 0.16
C ASP A 54 -11.74 -1.66 -0.42
N TYR A 55 -11.28 -2.45 -1.40
CA TYR A 55 -10.04 -2.15 -2.11
C TYR A 55 -10.09 -0.81 -2.86
N THR A 56 -11.17 -0.54 -3.59
CA THR A 56 -11.35 0.74 -4.31
C THR A 56 -11.33 1.93 -3.34
N TYR A 57 -12.00 1.81 -2.20
CA TYR A 57 -11.94 2.80 -1.14
C TYR A 57 -10.52 2.99 -0.62
N THR A 58 -9.81 1.89 -0.33
CA THR A 58 -8.44 1.91 0.17
C THR A 58 -7.47 2.60 -0.78
N PHE A 59 -7.49 2.26 -2.08
CA PHE A 59 -6.61 2.92 -3.06
C PHE A 59 -6.89 4.43 -3.16
N ARG A 60 -8.17 4.81 -3.22
CA ARG A 60 -8.57 6.23 -3.23
C ARG A 60 -8.09 6.96 -1.98
N LEU A 61 -8.27 6.36 -0.81
CA LEU A 61 -7.83 6.94 0.45
C LEU A 61 -6.31 7.10 0.47
N LEU A 62 -5.56 6.04 0.21
CA LEU A 62 -4.09 6.06 0.24
C LEU A 62 -3.52 7.11 -0.73
N LYS A 63 -4.03 7.18 -1.96
CA LYS A 63 -3.60 8.18 -2.96
C LYS A 63 -3.87 9.63 -2.54
N SER A 64 -4.80 9.87 -1.62
CA SER A 64 -5.10 11.22 -1.11
C SER A 64 -4.15 11.68 0.00
N LEU A 65 -3.35 10.78 0.58
CA LEU A 65 -2.49 11.08 1.72
C LEU A 65 -1.16 11.70 1.24
N HIS A 66 -0.71 12.74 1.96
CA HIS A 66 0.67 13.20 1.88
C HIS A 66 1.57 12.20 2.59
N CYS A 67 2.67 11.80 1.94
CA CYS A 67 3.59 10.80 2.46
C CYS A 67 5.03 11.18 2.10
N ASP A 68 5.85 11.38 3.13
CA ASP A 68 7.29 11.58 2.97
C ASP A 68 8.04 10.24 3.07
N VAL A 69 7.64 9.41 4.04
CA VAL A 69 8.25 8.11 4.32
C VAL A 69 7.18 7.03 4.30
N PHE A 70 7.33 6.07 3.41
CA PHE A 70 6.41 4.94 3.26
C PHE A 70 7.06 3.64 3.74
N LEU A 71 6.32 2.92 4.59
CA LEU A 71 6.65 1.59 5.12
C LEU A 71 5.43 0.67 4.97
N GLY A 72 5.66 -0.64 5.05
CA GLY A 72 4.60 -1.64 4.98
C GLY A 72 4.95 -2.93 5.71
N PRO A 73 4.05 -3.93 5.71
CA PRO A 73 4.24 -5.20 6.41
C PRO A 73 5.36 -6.06 5.80
N HIS A 74 5.73 -5.80 4.55
CA HIS A 74 6.79 -6.51 3.84
C HIS A 74 7.83 -5.53 3.32
N GLY A 75 9.11 -5.82 3.56
CA GLY A 75 10.23 -4.97 3.12
C GLY A 75 10.29 -4.76 1.61
N SER A 76 9.77 -5.71 0.82
CA SER A 76 9.68 -5.59 -0.64
C SER A 76 8.76 -4.46 -1.10
N PHE A 77 7.80 -4.02 -0.29
CA PHE A 77 6.87 -2.96 -0.68
C PHE A 77 7.58 -1.61 -0.86
N PHE A 78 8.65 -1.38 -0.10
CA PHE A 78 9.33 -0.09 -0.02
C PHE A 78 10.84 -0.20 -0.25
N SER A 79 11.31 -1.29 -0.87
CA SER A 79 12.72 -1.55 -1.17
C SER A 79 13.63 -1.54 0.07
N LEU A 80 13.17 -2.13 1.17
CA LEU A 80 13.87 -2.13 2.47
C LEU A 80 15.35 -2.50 2.35
N LEU A 81 15.68 -3.59 1.65
CA LEU A 81 17.05 -4.10 1.57
C LEU A 81 17.97 -3.15 0.81
N GLU A 82 17.51 -2.62 -0.33
CA GLU A 82 18.26 -1.65 -1.13
C GLU A 82 18.51 -0.35 -0.34
N LYS A 83 17.45 0.23 0.24
CA LYS A 83 17.55 1.47 1.02
C LYS A 83 18.43 1.29 2.25
N SER A 84 18.33 0.15 2.93
CA SER A 84 19.20 -0.18 4.07
C SER A 84 20.66 -0.34 3.66
N ALA A 85 20.93 -0.93 2.50
CA ALA A 85 22.29 -1.08 1.99
C ALA A 85 22.92 0.29 1.67
N ARG A 86 22.16 1.20 1.05
CA ARG A 86 22.61 2.56 0.76
C ARG A 86 22.93 3.36 2.03
N LEU A 87 22.12 3.24 3.08
CA LEU A 87 22.44 3.80 4.40
C LEU A 87 23.74 3.24 4.98
N LYS A 88 23.95 1.91 4.91
CA LYS A 88 25.20 1.27 5.38
C LYS A 88 26.43 1.74 4.61
N GLN A 89 26.27 2.11 3.34
CA GLN A 89 27.32 2.68 2.49
C GLN A 89 27.59 4.17 2.75
N GLY A 90 26.87 4.78 3.71
CA GLY A 90 27.10 6.17 4.13
C GLY A 90 26.36 7.20 3.28
N GLU A 91 25.25 6.83 2.63
CA GLU A 91 24.41 7.81 1.96
C GLU A 91 23.98 8.91 2.94
N LYS A 92 24.31 10.16 2.59
CA LYS A 92 24.06 11.33 3.46
C LYS A 92 22.57 11.66 3.61
N ASN A 93 21.78 11.41 2.56
CA ASN A 93 20.35 11.63 2.55
C ASN A 93 19.65 10.32 2.95
N ASN A 94 18.63 10.41 3.80
CA ASN A 94 17.86 9.23 4.18
C ASN A 94 17.06 8.69 2.97
N PRO A 95 17.38 7.49 2.44
CA PRO A 95 16.72 6.94 1.25
C PRO A 95 15.29 6.45 1.53
N PHE A 96 14.86 6.42 2.81
CA PHE A 96 13.47 6.15 3.17
C PHE A 96 12.56 7.37 3.01
N ILE A 97 13.10 8.59 2.89
CA ILE A 97 12.32 9.74 2.40
C ILE A 97 12.11 9.56 0.90
N ASP A 98 11.00 8.94 0.54
CA ASP A 98 10.72 8.51 -0.82
C ASP A 98 9.22 8.65 -1.18
N PRO A 99 8.73 9.90 -1.35
CA PRO A 99 7.36 10.15 -1.81
C PRO A 99 7.05 9.52 -3.17
N LYS A 100 8.08 9.34 -4.02
CA LYS A 100 7.93 8.76 -5.35
C LYS A 100 7.72 7.26 -5.28
N GLY A 101 8.49 6.55 -4.46
CA GLY A 101 8.32 5.11 -4.23
C GLY A 101 6.96 4.78 -3.62
N TYR A 102 6.42 5.64 -2.75
CA TYR A 102 5.04 5.49 -2.27
C TYR A 102 4.01 5.52 -3.41
N ARG A 103 4.10 6.52 -4.29
CA ARG A 103 3.19 6.65 -5.45
C ARG A 103 3.32 5.47 -6.41
N ALA A 104 4.55 5.10 -6.74
CA ALA A 104 4.84 3.96 -7.62
C ALA A 104 4.26 2.65 -7.05
N PHE A 105 4.45 2.39 -5.75
CA PHE A 105 3.87 1.24 -5.07
C PHE A 105 2.33 1.20 -5.19
N LEU A 106 1.65 2.33 -4.98
CA LEU A 106 0.20 2.41 -5.09
C LEU A 106 -0.29 2.20 -6.53
N GLU A 107 0.39 2.80 -7.50
CA GLU A 107 0.06 2.66 -8.92
C GLU A 107 0.22 1.21 -9.39
N GLU A 108 1.34 0.57 -9.06
CA GLU A 108 1.59 -0.82 -9.42
C GLU A 108 0.63 -1.79 -8.71
N SER A 109 0.40 -1.58 -7.41
CA SER A 109 -0.55 -2.39 -6.63
C SER A 109 -1.97 -2.29 -7.16
N GLU A 110 -2.45 -1.07 -7.46
CA GLU A 110 -3.80 -0.86 -7.97
C GLU A 110 -3.95 -1.45 -9.37
N LYS A 111 -2.95 -1.25 -10.25
CA LYS A 111 -2.92 -1.88 -11.57
C LYS A 111 -3.05 -3.41 -11.47
N GLY A 112 -2.22 -4.04 -10.62
CA GLY A 112 -2.27 -5.49 -10.41
C GLY A 112 -3.62 -5.98 -9.86
N PHE A 113 -4.22 -5.22 -8.94
CA PHE A 113 -5.56 -5.50 -8.44
C PHE A 113 -6.63 -5.43 -9.54
N LEU A 114 -6.61 -4.37 -10.36
CA LEU A 114 -7.56 -4.20 -11.46
C LEU A 114 -7.41 -5.29 -12.52
N GLU A 115 -6.19 -5.66 -12.88
CA GLU A 115 -5.92 -6.77 -13.80
C GLU A 115 -6.46 -8.10 -13.27
N GLN A 116 -6.27 -8.39 -11.98
CA GLN A 116 -6.81 -9.59 -11.34
C GLN A 116 -8.34 -9.58 -11.30
N LEU A 117 -8.95 -8.44 -10.98
CA LEU A 117 -10.40 -8.28 -10.96
C LEU A 117 -10.99 -8.53 -12.35
N GLU A 118 -10.39 -7.96 -13.39
CA GLU A 118 -10.89 -8.12 -14.76
C GLU A 118 -10.73 -9.56 -15.25
N LYS A 119 -9.60 -10.22 -14.97
CA LYS A 119 -9.41 -11.66 -15.27
C LYS A 119 -10.51 -12.51 -14.63
N GLN A 120 -10.88 -12.24 -13.38
CA GLN A 120 -11.96 -12.98 -12.70
C GLN A 120 -13.34 -12.67 -13.27
N ARG A 121 -13.61 -11.41 -13.64
CA ARG A 121 -14.88 -11.03 -14.30
C ARG A 121 -15.06 -11.75 -15.63
N GLN A 122 -14.00 -11.81 -16.44
CA GLN A 122 -14.04 -12.53 -17.72
C GLN A 122 -14.27 -14.03 -17.51
N ALA A 123 -13.52 -14.66 -16.60
CA ALA A 123 -13.70 -16.07 -16.28
C ALA A 123 -15.10 -16.41 -15.74
N SER A 124 -15.76 -15.47 -15.07
CA SER A 124 -17.14 -15.65 -14.57
C SER A 124 -18.22 -15.51 -15.64
N LYS A 125 -17.94 -14.83 -16.76
CA LYS A 125 -18.88 -14.69 -17.89
C LYS A 125 -18.88 -15.89 -18.83
N THR A 126 -17.79 -16.65 -18.83
CA THR A 126 -17.62 -17.86 -19.66
C THR A 126 -18.13 -19.13 -18.95
N LYS A 127 -18.59 -19.00 -17.71
CA LYS A 127 -19.27 -20.06 -16.95
C LYS A 127 -20.78 -19.90 -17.03
#